data_AF-A0AAV4DEZ7-F1
#
_entry.id   AF-A0AAV4DEZ7-F1
#
_cell.length_a   1.000
_cell.length_b   1.000
_cell.length_c   1.000
_cell.angle_alpha   90.00
_cell.angle_beta   90.00
_cell.angle_gamma   90.00
#
_symmetry.space_group_name_H-M   'P 1'
#
loop_
_entity.id
_entity.type
_entity.pdbx_description
1 polymer ?
#
loop_
_entity_poly.entity_id
_entity_poly.type
_entity_poly.pdbx_seq_one_letter_code
_entity_poly.pdbx_strand_id
1 'polypeptide(L)'
;MFSYQAIITLISDLDQELQKGGVTLRVLGSQGPRPKYAAGLHKEKEYLALDGDSLSTDDLLRLGRGQYYIKLTDEAKQKVIKARNLVEDLVASNKPVYGVTTGFGKFANKTIAKDKLVELQENLIRSHAAGVGSGLSPERTKMLLALRINVLAKGYSGISLETLEKLIAAFNASCLPWVPEQGTVGASGDLAPLSHLALGMIGEGKMWSPKSGWAEAKFVLESHNLTPIKLKPKEGISLINGTQLITSIGCEALERSEAVARQADVIAALTLEVLKGTSRAFDSKIHAARPHKGQIKVAHRMRGLLHSETYSSEVSESHRFCNRVQDAYTLRCCPQVHGIVDDTLEFVRTIISTELNSATDNPMVFADMAEIVSGGNFHGEYPAKALDYMAIAIHELSSMSERRIERLVNPGPGGDFQANNNLFDNLITGDETWFHLNTPETKRDSMTWKHPSSPVTKKFKVQRSAAKVMATVFWDAKGVILLDILPQGQCINAARYCSTLDRLKEAIRRKRPGLLRRGVVLQHDNATPHSANLTQQWLQRYGWEILPHPAHSPDLAPSDFHLFGLLKRHLGGMAFETEDDLISELRNWFDNLDVDFFRVGINSLLSRWQKCIDLHGDYVEK
;
A
#
# COMPACT_ATOMS: atom_id res chain seq x y z
N MET A 1 -11.17 6.78 -13.25
CA MET A 1 -10.55 5.51 -13.68
C MET A 1 -9.08 5.44 -13.19
N PHE A 2 -8.85 5.80 -11.92
CA PHE A 2 -7.53 5.84 -11.26
C PHE A 2 -7.34 4.64 -10.30
N SER A 3 -8.28 3.69 -10.25
CA SER A 3 -8.40 2.71 -9.17
C SER A 3 -7.47 1.50 -9.30
N TYR A 4 -7.14 1.04 -10.51
CA TYR A 4 -6.44 -0.23 -10.72
C TYR A 4 -5.05 -0.30 -10.08
N GLN A 5 -4.21 0.71 -10.34
CA GLN A 5 -2.89 0.79 -9.74
C GLN A 5 -3.00 0.99 -8.22
N ALA A 6 -3.97 1.78 -7.76
CA ALA A 6 -4.22 2.00 -6.34
C ALA A 6 -4.63 0.70 -5.63
N ILE A 7 -5.39 -0.20 -6.27
CA ILE A 7 -5.78 -1.50 -5.72
C ILE A 7 -4.58 -2.45 -5.69
N ILE A 8 -3.79 -2.55 -6.77
CA ILE A 8 -2.58 -3.39 -6.79
C ILE A 8 -1.57 -2.87 -5.75
N THR A 9 -1.41 -1.56 -5.63
CA THR A 9 -0.61 -0.92 -4.59
C THR A 9 -1.17 -1.20 -3.21
N LEU A 10 -2.48 -1.07 -2.98
CA LEU A 10 -3.12 -1.41 -1.70
C LEU A 10 -2.88 -2.87 -1.31
N ILE A 11 -3.02 -3.81 -2.24
CA ILE A 11 -2.76 -5.24 -2.03
C ILE A 11 -1.27 -5.47 -1.74
N SER A 12 -0.37 -4.84 -2.48
CA SER A 12 1.08 -4.91 -2.28
C SER A 12 1.50 -4.31 -0.94
N ASP A 13 0.88 -3.21 -0.52
CA ASP A 13 1.13 -2.55 0.76
C ASP A 13 0.61 -3.42 1.91
N LEU A 14 -0.59 -4.00 1.75
CA LEU A 14 -1.11 -5.01 2.67
C LEU A 14 -0.20 -6.25 2.74
N ASP A 15 0.43 -6.68 1.63
CA ASP A 15 1.38 -7.80 1.60
C ASP A 15 2.66 -7.46 2.35
N GLN A 16 3.19 -6.26 2.14
CA GLN A 16 4.36 -5.78 2.87
C GLN A 16 4.08 -5.64 4.36
N GLU A 17 2.93 -5.11 4.77
CA GLU A 17 2.58 -4.95 6.18
C GLU A 17 2.35 -6.30 6.88
N LEU A 18 1.67 -7.25 6.23
CA LEU A 18 1.48 -8.61 6.77
C LEU A 18 2.79 -9.40 6.84
N GLN A 19 3.74 -9.17 5.93
CA GLN A 19 5.06 -9.82 5.96
C GLN A 19 6.03 -9.18 6.95
N LYS A 20 5.97 -7.86 7.14
CA LYS A 20 6.78 -7.12 8.14
C LYS A 20 6.27 -7.37 9.56
N GLY A 21 4.97 -7.60 9.74
CA GLY A 21 4.36 -8.03 11.00
C GLY A 21 4.71 -9.47 11.36
N GLY A 22 5.94 -9.71 11.84
CA GLY A 22 6.39 -10.98 12.43
C GLY A 22 5.64 -11.44 13.68
N VAL A 23 4.42 -10.95 13.92
CA VAL A 23 3.54 -11.38 15.01
C VAL A 23 2.63 -12.48 14.48
N THR A 24 3.15 -13.70 14.43
CA THR A 24 2.27 -14.88 14.49
C THR A 24 1.64 -14.89 15.88
N LEU A 25 0.45 -14.29 16.05
CA LEU A 25 -0.40 -14.55 17.21
C LEU A 25 -0.67 -16.07 17.22
N ARG A 26 0.10 -16.82 18.02
CA ARG A 26 -0.30 -18.16 18.41
C ARG A 26 -1.58 -17.99 19.22
N VAL A 27 -2.72 -18.34 18.61
CA VAL A 27 -3.95 -18.58 19.36
C VAL A 27 -3.62 -19.63 20.41
N LEU A 28 -3.54 -19.21 21.68
CA LEU A 28 -3.46 -20.10 22.83
C LEU A 28 -4.80 -20.85 22.91
N GLY A 29 -4.87 -21.97 22.20
CA GLY A 29 -6.07 -22.77 21.99
C GLY A 29 -5.91 -23.80 20.87
N SER A 30 -4.99 -23.60 19.92
CA SER A 30 -4.62 -24.64 18.96
C SER A 30 -3.34 -25.36 19.42
N GLN A 31 -3.46 -26.29 20.37
CA GLN A 31 -2.49 -27.38 20.56
C GLN A 31 -2.64 -28.39 19.41
N GLY A 32 -2.53 -27.90 18.18
CA GLY A 32 -2.35 -28.68 16.98
C GLY A 32 -1.07 -28.17 16.30
N PRO A 33 -0.26 -29.03 15.67
CA PRO A 33 0.95 -28.59 15.01
C PRO A 33 0.58 -27.49 14.00
N ARG A 34 1.37 -26.40 13.96
CA ARG A 34 1.43 -25.53 12.76
C ARG A 34 1.50 -26.48 11.57
N PRO A 35 0.66 -26.35 10.52
CA PRO A 35 0.83 -27.19 9.36
C PRO A 35 2.25 -26.91 8.85
N LYS A 36 3.15 -27.86 9.15
CA LYS A 36 4.28 -28.12 8.27
C LYS A 36 3.65 -28.17 6.89
N TYR A 37 4.19 -27.44 5.93
CA TYR A 37 3.91 -27.73 4.53
C TYR A 37 4.18 -29.22 4.36
N ALA A 38 3.10 -29.99 4.39
CA ALA A 38 3.12 -31.41 4.18
C ALA A 38 3.34 -31.54 2.69
N ALA A 39 4.62 -31.53 2.30
CA ALA A 39 5.02 -32.27 1.13
C ALA A 39 4.49 -33.70 1.32
N GLY A 40 3.49 -34.07 0.52
CA GLY A 40 2.99 -35.44 0.45
C GLY A 40 1.83 -35.79 1.40
N LEU A 41 0.65 -35.23 1.15
CA LEU A 41 -0.63 -35.96 1.30
C LEU A 41 -1.52 -35.53 0.14
N HIS A 42 -1.59 -36.33 -0.92
CA HIS A 42 -2.56 -36.16 -1.99
C HIS A 42 -3.97 -36.38 -1.41
N LYS A 43 -4.59 -35.32 -0.87
CA LYS A 43 -6.05 -35.27 -0.87
C LYS A 43 -6.47 -35.28 -2.33
N GLU A 44 -7.38 -36.17 -2.70
CA GLU A 44 -8.07 -36.07 -3.99
C GLU A 44 -8.61 -34.65 -4.10
N LYS A 45 -8.24 -33.94 -5.17
CA LYS A 45 -8.71 -32.58 -5.37
C LYS A 45 -10.20 -32.63 -5.65
N GLU A 46 -10.96 -31.99 -4.77
CA GLU A 46 -12.41 -31.86 -4.91
C GLU A 46 -12.74 -30.98 -6.14
N TYR A 47 -13.89 -31.24 -6.76
CA TYR A 47 -14.40 -30.43 -7.86
C TYR A 47 -15.38 -29.38 -7.35
N LEU A 48 -15.15 -28.12 -7.72
CA LEU A 48 -16.16 -27.07 -7.65
C LEU A 48 -16.92 -27.03 -8.98
N ALA A 49 -18.24 -27.17 -8.92
CA ALA A 49 -19.10 -27.07 -10.10
C ALA A 49 -19.46 -25.60 -10.35
N LEU A 50 -19.16 -25.09 -11.54
CA LEU A 50 -19.52 -23.74 -11.95
C LEU A 50 -20.82 -23.75 -12.77
N ASP A 51 -21.75 -22.88 -12.38
CA ASP A 51 -23.04 -22.64 -13.04
C ASP A 51 -23.14 -21.25 -13.70
N GLY A 52 -22.17 -20.36 -13.43
CA GLY A 52 -22.15 -18.96 -13.86
C GLY A 52 -22.90 -17.99 -12.95
N ASP A 53 -23.43 -18.46 -11.83
CA ASP A 53 -24.38 -17.73 -10.99
C ASP A 53 -24.03 -17.75 -9.48
N SER A 54 -23.31 -18.77 -8.98
CA SER A 54 -23.15 -19.03 -7.54
C SER A 54 -21.72 -19.00 -7.00
N LEU A 55 -20.73 -18.54 -7.78
CA LEU A 55 -19.35 -18.47 -7.32
C LEU A 55 -19.22 -17.42 -6.20
N SER A 56 -18.59 -17.77 -5.08
CA SER A 56 -18.25 -16.82 -4.02
C SER A 56 -16.83 -16.27 -4.13
N THR A 57 -16.54 -15.17 -3.44
CA THR A 57 -15.20 -14.58 -3.37
C THR A 57 -14.19 -15.55 -2.75
N ASP A 58 -14.57 -16.27 -1.68
CA ASP A 58 -13.73 -17.29 -1.04
C ASP A 58 -13.46 -18.47 -1.99
N ASP A 59 -14.48 -18.94 -2.71
CA ASP A 59 -14.30 -20.00 -3.71
C ASP A 59 -13.26 -19.61 -4.77
N LEU A 60 -13.31 -18.36 -5.25
CA LEU A 60 -12.33 -17.85 -6.21
C LEU A 60 -10.89 -17.88 -5.65
N LEU A 61 -10.69 -17.47 -4.40
CA LEU A 61 -9.38 -17.54 -3.75
C LEU A 61 -8.92 -18.99 -3.57
N ARG A 62 -9.81 -19.90 -3.18
CA ARG A 62 -9.49 -21.34 -3.05
C ARG A 62 -9.13 -21.96 -4.40
N LEU A 63 -9.79 -21.57 -5.48
CA LEU A 63 -9.45 -21.94 -6.85
C LEU A 63 -8.06 -21.41 -7.25
N GLY A 64 -7.75 -20.15 -6.93
CA GLY A 64 -6.43 -19.55 -7.12
C GLY A 64 -5.32 -20.34 -6.44
N ARG A 65 -5.54 -20.74 -5.18
CA ARG A 65 -4.64 -21.58 -4.37
C ARG A 65 -4.56 -23.04 -4.85
N GLY A 66 -5.34 -23.41 -5.86
CA GLY A 66 -5.35 -24.75 -6.44
C GLY A 66 -5.98 -25.82 -5.54
N GLN A 67 -6.87 -25.43 -4.63
CA GLN A 67 -7.57 -26.35 -3.72
C GLN A 67 -8.66 -27.16 -4.43
N TYR A 68 -9.24 -26.61 -5.50
CA TYR A 68 -10.29 -27.26 -6.29
C TYR A 68 -9.92 -27.41 -7.77
N TYR A 69 -10.52 -28.42 -8.38
CA TYR A 69 -10.71 -28.48 -9.83
C TYR A 69 -12.05 -27.87 -10.22
N ILE A 70 -12.17 -27.45 -11.47
CA ILE A 70 -13.43 -26.94 -12.05
C ILE A 70 -14.09 -28.05 -12.88
N LYS A 71 -15.42 -28.12 -12.77
CA LYS A 71 -16.32 -28.75 -13.75
C LYS A 71 -17.53 -27.83 -13.99
N LEU A 72 -18.25 -28.01 -15.09
CA LEU A 72 -19.53 -27.31 -15.31
C LEU A 72 -20.69 -28.13 -14.75
N THR A 73 -21.72 -27.44 -14.28
CA THR A 73 -23.05 -28.05 -14.08
C THR A 73 -23.65 -28.44 -15.44
N ASP A 74 -24.57 -29.39 -15.46
CA ASP A 74 -25.21 -29.79 -16.70
C ASP A 74 -26.10 -28.68 -17.27
N GLU A 75 -26.73 -27.89 -16.40
CA GLU A 75 -27.50 -26.70 -16.77
C GLU A 75 -26.62 -25.66 -17.47
N ALA A 76 -25.42 -25.38 -16.96
CA ALA A 76 -24.48 -24.45 -17.60
C ALA A 76 -24.04 -24.94 -18.99
N LYS A 77 -23.78 -26.25 -19.15
CA LYS A 77 -23.47 -26.83 -20.47
C LYS A 77 -24.62 -26.58 -21.46
N GLN A 78 -25.86 -26.80 -21.03
CA GLN A 78 -27.03 -26.57 -21.90
C GLN A 78 -27.18 -25.09 -22.29
N LYS A 79 -26.99 -24.15 -21.35
CA LYS A 79 -27.01 -22.71 -21.64
C LYS A 79 -25.95 -22.33 -22.69
N VAL A 80 -24.71 -22.82 -22.52
CA VAL A 80 -23.60 -22.59 -23.46
C VAL A 80 -23.89 -23.15 -24.84
N ILE A 81 -24.36 -24.40 -24.94
CA ILE A 81 -24.71 -25.04 -26.21
C ILE A 81 -25.81 -24.24 -26.92
N LYS A 82 -26.87 -23.85 -26.20
CA LYS A 82 -28.00 -23.10 -26.76
C LYS A 82 -27.55 -21.76 -27.35
N ALA A 83 -26.71 -21.02 -26.63
CA ALA A 83 -26.16 -19.77 -27.14
C ALA A 83 -25.22 -19.96 -28.33
N ARG A 84 -24.43 -21.04 -28.34
CA ARG A 84 -23.57 -21.34 -29.49
C ARG A 84 -24.38 -21.63 -30.75
N ASN A 85 -25.46 -22.42 -30.64
CA ASN A 85 -26.32 -22.74 -31.78
C ASN A 85 -26.89 -21.48 -32.45
N LEU A 86 -27.34 -20.50 -31.67
CA LEU A 86 -27.81 -19.22 -32.21
C LEU A 86 -26.71 -18.46 -32.98
N VAL A 87 -25.47 -18.48 -32.48
CA VAL A 87 -24.34 -17.85 -33.20
C VAL A 87 -24.07 -18.55 -34.52
N GLU A 88 -24.10 -19.88 -34.56
CA GLU A 88 -23.91 -20.66 -35.79
C GLU A 88 -25.02 -20.37 -36.83
N ASP A 89 -26.28 -20.34 -36.39
CA ASP A 89 -27.43 -20.03 -37.27
C ASP A 89 -27.29 -18.64 -37.89
N LEU A 90 -26.84 -17.65 -37.11
CA LEU A 90 -26.62 -16.29 -37.60
C LEU A 90 -25.45 -16.19 -38.58
N VAL A 91 -24.32 -16.86 -38.29
CA VAL A 91 -23.18 -16.94 -39.21
C VAL A 91 -23.58 -17.64 -40.51
N ALA A 92 -24.44 -18.65 -40.46
CA ALA A 92 -25.01 -19.29 -41.64
C ALA A 92 -25.87 -18.30 -42.46
N SER A 93 -26.70 -17.49 -41.78
CA SER A 93 -27.67 -16.56 -42.39
C SER A 93 -27.10 -15.33 -43.13
N ASN A 94 -25.79 -15.06 -43.05
CA ASN A 94 -25.13 -13.91 -43.71
C ASN A 94 -25.61 -12.51 -43.27
N LYS A 95 -26.34 -12.39 -42.15
CA LYS A 95 -26.75 -11.09 -41.60
C LYS A 95 -25.56 -10.37 -40.91
N PRO A 96 -25.47 -9.03 -41.02
CA PRO A 96 -24.45 -8.27 -40.30
C PRO A 96 -24.78 -8.23 -38.80
N VAL A 97 -23.88 -8.75 -37.98
CA VAL A 97 -23.98 -8.79 -36.51
C VAL A 97 -22.63 -8.37 -35.92
N TYR A 98 -22.66 -7.37 -35.03
CA TYR A 98 -21.48 -6.79 -34.40
C TYR A 98 -20.56 -7.86 -33.79
N GLY A 99 -19.27 -7.83 -34.12
CA GLY A 99 -18.28 -8.76 -33.55
C GLY A 99 -18.46 -10.25 -33.90
N VAL A 100 -19.46 -10.57 -34.75
CA VAL A 100 -19.70 -11.92 -35.28
C VAL A 100 -19.41 -11.97 -36.78
N THR A 101 -20.04 -11.10 -37.57
CA THR A 101 -19.84 -10.98 -39.03
C THR A 101 -19.35 -9.60 -39.47
N THR A 102 -19.17 -8.66 -38.52
CA THR A 102 -18.56 -7.34 -38.75
C THR A 102 -17.29 -7.14 -37.91
N GLY A 103 -16.55 -6.07 -38.18
CA GLY A 103 -15.37 -5.68 -37.40
C GLY A 103 -15.70 -5.12 -35.99
N PHE A 104 -14.67 -4.69 -35.27
CA PHE A 104 -14.78 -4.17 -33.89
C PHE A 104 -14.52 -2.66 -33.81
N GLY A 105 -15.11 -1.98 -32.82
CA GLY A 105 -14.88 -0.55 -32.55
C GLY A 105 -15.12 0.33 -33.78
N LYS A 106 -14.10 1.08 -34.22
CA LYS A 106 -14.16 1.94 -35.42
C LYS A 106 -14.55 1.18 -36.70
N PHE A 107 -14.35 -0.14 -36.74
CA PHE A 107 -14.66 -0.99 -37.89
C PHE A 107 -16.00 -1.74 -37.74
N ALA A 108 -16.85 -1.38 -36.77
CA ALA A 108 -18.14 -2.02 -36.52
C ALA A 108 -19.07 -2.11 -37.76
N ASN A 109 -18.97 -1.14 -38.67
CA ASN A 109 -19.78 -1.06 -39.89
C ASN A 109 -19.17 -1.78 -41.11
N LYS A 110 -18.03 -2.47 -40.95
CA LYS A 110 -17.41 -3.25 -42.03
C LYS A 110 -17.79 -4.73 -41.92
N THR A 111 -18.51 -5.24 -42.91
CA THR A 111 -18.79 -6.67 -43.06
C THR A 111 -17.52 -7.43 -43.41
N ILE A 112 -17.33 -8.59 -42.78
CA ILE A 112 -16.16 -9.45 -42.95
C ILE A 112 -16.58 -10.71 -43.69
N ALA A 113 -15.76 -11.14 -44.66
CA ALA A 113 -16.01 -12.36 -45.41
C ALA A 113 -15.95 -13.60 -44.49
N LYS A 114 -16.77 -14.62 -44.76
CA LYS A 114 -16.90 -15.80 -43.87
C LYS A 114 -15.57 -16.52 -43.64
N ASP A 115 -14.74 -16.63 -44.68
CA ASP A 115 -13.41 -17.25 -44.65
C ASP A 115 -12.39 -16.46 -43.81
N LYS A 116 -12.67 -15.19 -43.50
CA LYS A 116 -11.84 -14.30 -42.68
C LYS A 116 -12.29 -14.18 -41.23
N LEU A 117 -13.43 -14.76 -40.85
CA LEU A 117 -13.98 -14.60 -39.49
C LEU A 117 -13.09 -15.21 -38.42
N VAL A 118 -12.43 -16.34 -38.70
CA VAL A 118 -11.48 -16.98 -37.76
C VAL A 118 -10.22 -16.13 -37.61
N GLU A 119 -9.62 -15.73 -38.74
CA GLU A 119 -8.44 -14.86 -38.78
C GLU A 119 -8.69 -13.54 -38.01
N LEU A 120 -9.90 -12.99 -38.13
CA LEU A 120 -10.33 -11.81 -37.38
C LEU A 120 -10.27 -12.03 -35.85
N GLN A 121 -10.71 -13.19 -35.35
CA GLN A 121 -10.69 -13.48 -33.91
C GLN A 121 -9.26 -13.62 -33.39
N GLU A 122 -8.38 -14.28 -34.15
CA GLU A 122 -6.96 -14.41 -33.77
C GLU A 122 -6.26 -13.04 -33.76
N ASN A 123 -6.47 -12.25 -34.81
CA ASN A 123 -5.89 -10.90 -34.90
C ASN A 123 -6.43 -9.97 -33.81
N LEU A 124 -7.68 -10.14 -33.38
CA LEU A 124 -8.22 -9.42 -32.24
C LEU A 124 -7.41 -9.71 -30.97
N ILE A 125 -7.19 -10.99 -30.64
CA ILE A 125 -6.39 -11.39 -29.47
C ILE A 125 -4.97 -10.83 -29.57
N ARG A 126 -4.29 -11.06 -30.71
CA ARG A 126 -2.90 -10.61 -30.90
C ARG A 126 -2.75 -9.09 -30.78
N SER A 127 -3.65 -8.33 -31.40
CA SER A 127 -3.59 -6.86 -31.38
C SER A 127 -3.90 -6.26 -30.01
N HIS A 128 -4.74 -6.93 -29.21
CA HIS A 128 -5.14 -6.43 -27.89
C HIS A 128 -4.25 -6.95 -26.76
N ALA A 129 -3.39 -7.95 -26.98
CA ALA A 129 -2.36 -8.41 -26.05
C ALA A 129 -1.21 -7.39 -25.91
N ALA A 130 -1.56 -6.15 -25.55
CA ALA A 130 -0.68 -4.98 -25.44
C ALA A 130 -0.41 -4.57 -23.98
N GLY A 131 -0.75 -5.43 -23.01
CA GLY A 131 -0.41 -5.23 -21.60
C GLY A 131 1.11 -5.21 -21.35
N VAL A 132 1.53 -4.49 -20.30
CA VAL A 132 2.94 -4.27 -19.92
C VAL A 132 3.14 -4.46 -18.40
N GLY A 133 4.39 -4.38 -17.95
CA GLY A 133 4.76 -4.55 -16.54
C GLY A 133 5.05 -6.00 -16.16
N SER A 134 5.13 -6.24 -14.85
CA SER A 134 5.33 -7.59 -14.31
C SER A 134 4.09 -8.46 -14.59
N GLY A 135 4.30 -9.77 -14.70
CA GLY A 135 3.21 -10.71 -14.84
C GLY A 135 2.50 -10.95 -13.51
N LEU A 136 1.20 -11.21 -13.57
CA LEU A 136 0.44 -11.74 -12.45
C LEU A 136 1.10 -13.01 -11.92
N SER A 137 0.96 -13.23 -10.61
CA SER A 137 1.36 -14.49 -10.00
C SER A 137 0.53 -15.65 -10.59
N PRO A 138 1.04 -16.90 -10.59
CA PRO A 138 0.26 -18.05 -11.00
C PRO A 138 -1.09 -18.15 -10.28
N GLU A 139 -1.14 -17.83 -8.98
CA GLU A 139 -2.38 -17.80 -8.20
C GLU A 139 -3.39 -16.79 -8.78
N ARG A 140 -2.97 -15.55 -9.06
CA ARG A 140 -3.84 -14.50 -9.63
C ARG A 140 -4.26 -14.79 -11.07
N THR A 141 -3.37 -15.31 -11.91
CA THR A 141 -3.74 -15.78 -13.25
C THR A 141 -4.77 -16.91 -13.18
N LYS A 142 -4.63 -17.81 -12.21
CA LYS A 142 -5.56 -18.91 -12.00
C LYS A 142 -6.94 -18.41 -11.56
N MET A 143 -7.00 -17.41 -10.68
CA MET A 143 -8.25 -16.72 -10.33
C MET A 143 -8.88 -16.07 -11.58
N LEU A 144 -8.10 -15.34 -12.37
CA LEU A 144 -8.59 -14.71 -13.60
C LEU A 144 -9.19 -15.73 -14.58
N LEU A 145 -8.50 -16.87 -14.78
CA LEU A 145 -8.98 -17.94 -15.65
C LEU A 145 -10.27 -18.59 -15.12
N ALA A 146 -10.33 -18.89 -13.82
CA ALA A 146 -11.54 -19.42 -13.18
C ALA A 146 -12.74 -18.49 -13.37
N LEU A 147 -12.54 -17.19 -13.17
CA LEU A 147 -13.60 -16.22 -13.32
C LEU A 147 -14.04 -16.06 -14.78
N ARG A 148 -13.11 -16.11 -15.74
CA ARG A 148 -13.49 -16.15 -17.16
C ARG A 148 -14.33 -17.38 -17.49
N ILE A 149 -13.98 -18.56 -16.95
CA ILE A 149 -14.78 -19.77 -17.12
C ILE A 149 -16.18 -19.59 -16.53
N ASN A 150 -16.30 -19.03 -15.32
CA ASN A 150 -17.61 -18.79 -14.67
C ASN A 150 -18.52 -17.90 -15.52
N VAL A 151 -18.00 -16.78 -16.02
CA VAL A 151 -18.79 -15.85 -16.85
C VAL A 151 -19.22 -16.47 -18.17
N LEU A 152 -18.35 -17.28 -18.79
CA LEU A 152 -18.68 -18.02 -20.01
C LEU A 152 -19.74 -19.11 -19.77
N ALA A 153 -19.68 -19.79 -18.62
CA ALA A 153 -20.62 -20.84 -18.23
C ALA A 153 -22.06 -20.35 -18.09
N LYS A 154 -22.25 -19.05 -17.82
CA LYS A 154 -23.55 -18.40 -17.75
C LYS A 154 -24.34 -18.45 -19.07
N GLY A 155 -23.65 -18.64 -20.20
CA GLY A 155 -24.27 -18.94 -21.49
C GLY A 155 -24.79 -17.74 -22.28
N TYR A 156 -24.30 -16.52 -22.01
CA TYR A 156 -24.65 -15.32 -22.79
C TYR A 156 -23.55 -14.88 -23.79
N SER A 157 -22.46 -15.64 -23.88
CA SER A 157 -21.30 -15.32 -24.71
C SER A 157 -21.31 -15.98 -26.09
N GLY A 158 -22.00 -17.10 -26.29
CA GLY A 158 -21.93 -17.83 -27.56
C GLY A 158 -20.56 -18.45 -27.86
N ILE A 159 -19.76 -18.72 -26.81
CA ILE A 159 -18.57 -19.58 -26.89
C ILE A 159 -19.00 -21.03 -27.12
N SER A 160 -18.18 -21.85 -27.77
CA SER A 160 -18.47 -23.29 -27.88
C SER A 160 -18.10 -24.04 -26.59
N LEU A 161 -18.85 -25.11 -26.31
CA LEU A 161 -18.57 -25.98 -25.16
C LEU A 161 -17.15 -26.56 -25.23
N GLU A 162 -16.70 -26.96 -26.43
CA GLU A 162 -15.34 -27.45 -26.68
C GLU A 162 -14.26 -26.45 -26.21
N THR A 163 -14.43 -25.17 -26.56
CA THR A 163 -13.50 -24.10 -26.15
C THR A 163 -13.52 -23.90 -24.64
N LEU A 164 -14.71 -23.92 -24.03
CA LEU A 164 -14.86 -23.79 -22.57
C LEU A 164 -14.25 -24.99 -21.82
N GLU A 165 -14.40 -26.21 -22.33
CA GLU A 165 -13.79 -27.42 -21.78
C GLU A 165 -12.25 -27.38 -21.87
N LYS A 166 -11.68 -26.81 -22.94
CA LYS A 166 -10.22 -26.59 -23.03
C LYS A 166 -9.71 -25.59 -21.99
N LEU A 167 -10.45 -24.51 -21.71
CA LEU A 167 -10.11 -23.59 -20.61
C LEU A 167 -10.11 -24.31 -19.26
N ILE A 168 -11.12 -25.14 -19.01
CA ILE A 168 -11.24 -25.94 -17.77
C ILE A 168 -10.09 -26.95 -17.66
N ALA A 169 -9.74 -27.62 -18.76
CA ALA A 169 -8.63 -28.57 -18.78
C ALA A 169 -7.29 -27.88 -18.46
N ALA A 170 -7.02 -26.71 -19.05
CA ALA A 170 -5.84 -25.92 -18.73
C ALA A 170 -5.84 -25.42 -17.27
N PHE A 171 -6.97 -24.94 -16.76
CA PHE A 171 -7.13 -24.54 -15.36
C PHE A 171 -6.80 -25.71 -14.41
N ASN A 172 -7.37 -26.89 -14.66
CA ASN A 172 -7.17 -28.08 -13.84
C ASN A 172 -5.72 -28.57 -13.90
N ALA A 173 -5.08 -28.50 -15.06
CA ALA A 173 -3.64 -28.78 -15.24
C ALA A 173 -2.73 -27.67 -14.66
N SER A 174 -3.29 -26.51 -14.27
CA SER A 174 -2.54 -25.31 -13.89
C SER A 174 -1.58 -24.84 -14.99
N CYS A 175 -2.00 -24.96 -16.25
CA CYS A 175 -1.37 -24.31 -17.39
C CYS A 175 -1.92 -22.88 -17.47
N LEU A 176 -1.10 -21.90 -17.10
CA LEU A 176 -1.54 -20.53 -16.83
C LEU A 176 -0.83 -19.52 -17.74
N PRO A 177 -1.55 -18.78 -18.60
CA PRO A 177 -0.96 -17.74 -19.46
C PRO A 177 -0.20 -16.65 -18.70
N TRP A 178 0.83 -16.09 -19.33
CA TRP A 178 1.47 -14.88 -18.84
C TRP A 178 0.52 -13.70 -19.06
N VAL A 179 0.14 -13.03 -17.97
CA VAL A 179 -0.76 -11.86 -18.01
C VAL A 179 -0.05 -10.70 -17.34
N PRO A 180 0.34 -9.63 -18.06
CA PRO A 180 0.92 -8.43 -17.46
C PRO A 180 -0.08 -7.68 -16.57
N GLU A 181 0.42 -7.04 -15.51
CA GLU A 181 -0.42 -6.36 -14.52
C GLU A 181 -0.96 -5.00 -14.98
N GLN A 182 -0.41 -4.40 -16.04
CA GLN A 182 -0.82 -3.08 -16.57
C GLN A 182 -1.36 -3.18 -18.00
N GLY A 183 -2.26 -2.27 -18.36
CA GLY A 183 -2.75 -2.09 -19.74
C GLY A 183 -4.27 -2.08 -19.90
N THR A 184 -5.01 -2.51 -18.88
CA THR A 184 -6.47 -2.30 -18.85
C THR A 184 -6.81 -0.91 -18.31
N VAL A 185 -7.85 -0.30 -18.89
CA VAL A 185 -8.52 0.88 -18.32
C VAL A 185 -9.88 0.52 -17.72
N GLY A 186 -10.43 -0.67 -17.97
CA GLY A 186 -11.74 -1.09 -17.46
C GLY A 186 -12.96 -0.41 -18.11
N ALA A 187 -12.78 0.58 -18.99
CA ALA A 187 -13.87 1.26 -19.73
C ALA A 187 -14.50 0.38 -20.82
N SER A 188 -13.66 -0.39 -21.52
CA SER A 188 -14.05 -1.26 -22.65
C SER A 188 -13.91 -2.74 -22.27
N GLY A 189 -13.97 -3.04 -20.97
CA GLY A 189 -13.53 -4.30 -20.40
C GLY A 189 -12.01 -4.38 -20.24
N ASP A 190 -11.58 -5.49 -19.63
CA ASP A 190 -10.21 -5.88 -19.35
C ASP A 190 -9.54 -6.50 -20.58
N LEU A 191 -9.66 -5.82 -21.72
CA LEU A 191 -9.21 -6.33 -23.03
C LEU A 191 -7.76 -6.79 -23.01
N ALA A 192 -6.83 -5.92 -22.59
CA ALA A 192 -5.41 -6.24 -22.62
C ALA A 192 -5.02 -7.49 -21.80
N PRO A 193 -5.35 -7.58 -20.50
CA PRO A 193 -5.01 -8.76 -19.71
C PRO A 193 -5.77 -10.03 -20.15
N LEU A 194 -7.03 -9.91 -20.57
CA LEU A 194 -7.78 -11.08 -21.06
C LEU A 194 -7.31 -11.52 -22.46
N SER A 195 -6.79 -10.62 -23.28
CA SER A 195 -6.11 -10.98 -24.52
C SER A 195 -4.82 -11.73 -24.26
N HIS A 196 -4.01 -11.32 -23.28
CA HIS A 196 -2.84 -12.10 -22.84
C HIS A 196 -3.24 -13.49 -22.29
N LEU A 197 -4.33 -13.56 -21.54
CA LEU A 197 -4.91 -14.84 -21.12
C LEU A 197 -5.30 -15.71 -22.32
N ALA A 198 -6.04 -15.16 -23.28
CA ALA A 198 -6.48 -15.89 -24.47
C ALA A 198 -5.31 -16.27 -25.40
N LEU A 199 -4.27 -15.43 -25.49
CA LEU A 199 -3.07 -15.66 -26.30
C LEU A 199 -2.37 -16.97 -25.91
N GLY A 200 -2.16 -17.19 -24.60
CA GLY A 200 -1.64 -18.45 -24.09
C GLY A 200 -2.52 -19.65 -24.44
N MET A 201 -3.84 -19.48 -24.37
CA MET A 201 -4.79 -20.56 -24.67
C MET A 201 -4.86 -20.95 -26.15
N ILE A 202 -4.52 -20.03 -27.07
CA ILE A 202 -4.33 -20.35 -28.49
C ILE A 202 -2.91 -20.82 -28.83
N GLY A 203 -2.07 -21.05 -27.80
CA GLY A 203 -0.72 -21.61 -27.94
C GLY A 203 0.37 -20.59 -28.26
N GLU A 204 0.09 -19.30 -28.12
CA GLU A 204 1.02 -18.20 -28.37
C GLU A 204 1.48 -17.53 -27.06
N GLY A 205 2.67 -16.92 -27.07
CA GLY A 205 3.23 -16.27 -25.89
C GLY A 205 3.71 -17.26 -24.82
N LYS A 206 3.74 -16.83 -23.56
CA LYS A 206 4.27 -17.63 -22.44
C LYS A 206 3.14 -18.20 -21.58
N MET A 207 3.36 -19.39 -21.04
CA MET A 207 2.54 -19.99 -19.99
C MET A 207 3.43 -20.53 -18.87
N TRP A 208 2.88 -20.57 -17.67
CA TRP A 208 3.43 -21.26 -16.52
C TRP A 208 2.76 -22.62 -16.35
N SER A 209 3.52 -23.61 -15.89
CA SER A 209 2.95 -24.83 -15.31
C SER A 209 3.82 -25.35 -14.17
N PRO A 210 3.28 -26.24 -13.30
CA PRO A 210 4.08 -26.92 -12.29
C PRO A 210 5.24 -27.75 -12.87
N LYS A 211 5.10 -28.25 -14.11
CA LYS A 211 6.07 -29.11 -14.77
C LYS A 211 7.21 -28.33 -15.43
N SER A 212 6.91 -27.17 -16.01
CA SER A 212 7.85 -26.41 -16.86
C SER A 212 8.31 -25.08 -16.25
N GLY A 213 7.65 -24.57 -15.21
CA GLY A 213 7.72 -23.14 -14.90
C GLY A 213 7.23 -22.32 -16.10
N TRP A 214 7.78 -21.12 -16.29
CA TRP A 214 7.49 -20.26 -17.45
C TRP A 214 8.18 -20.78 -18.72
N ALA A 215 7.39 -21.11 -19.75
CA ALA A 215 7.87 -21.54 -21.06
C ALA A 215 6.89 -21.09 -22.17
N GLU A 216 7.22 -21.35 -23.44
CA GLU A 216 6.33 -21.08 -24.57
C GLU A 216 5.01 -21.86 -24.42
N ALA A 217 3.88 -21.17 -24.63
CA ALA A 217 2.54 -21.68 -24.37
C ALA A 217 2.27 -23.02 -25.06
N LYS A 218 2.66 -23.15 -26.34
CA LYS A 218 2.55 -24.38 -27.11
C LYS A 218 3.19 -25.58 -26.40
N PHE A 219 4.43 -25.45 -25.93
CA PHE A 219 5.13 -26.55 -25.25
C PHE A 219 4.53 -26.86 -23.88
N VAL A 220 4.05 -25.84 -23.17
CA VAL A 220 3.36 -26.04 -21.88
C VAL A 220 2.11 -26.88 -22.08
N LEU A 221 1.27 -26.53 -23.06
CA LEU A 221 0.04 -27.28 -23.39
C LEU A 221 0.37 -28.71 -23.82
N GLU A 222 1.30 -28.90 -24.77
CA GLU A 222 1.73 -30.21 -25.25
C GLU A 222 2.25 -31.10 -24.11
N SER A 223 3.04 -30.53 -23.18
CA SER A 223 3.60 -31.28 -22.05
C SER A 223 2.55 -31.80 -21.04
N HIS A 224 1.30 -31.33 -21.13
CA HIS A 224 0.14 -31.75 -20.34
C HIS A 224 -0.93 -32.47 -21.19
N ASN A 225 -0.59 -32.89 -22.42
CA ASN A 225 -1.52 -33.50 -23.39
C ASN A 225 -2.73 -32.60 -23.72
N LEU A 226 -2.53 -31.28 -23.65
CA LEU A 226 -3.52 -30.28 -24.04
C LEU A 226 -3.19 -29.76 -25.45
N THR A 227 -4.21 -29.28 -26.14
CA THR A 227 -4.06 -28.70 -27.49
C THR A 227 -4.49 -27.24 -27.49
N PRO A 228 -3.84 -26.38 -28.29
CA PRO A 228 -4.27 -25.00 -28.47
C PRO A 228 -5.74 -24.88 -28.92
N ILE A 229 -6.40 -23.83 -28.44
CA ILE A 229 -7.76 -23.49 -28.88
C ILE A 229 -7.73 -23.04 -30.33
N LYS A 230 -8.63 -23.59 -31.15
CA LYS A 230 -8.92 -23.11 -32.50
C LYS A 230 -10.21 -22.31 -32.44
N LEU A 231 -10.12 -21.01 -32.67
CA LEU A 231 -11.24 -20.09 -32.49
C LEU A 231 -12.30 -20.27 -33.58
N LYS A 232 -13.56 -20.18 -33.17
CA LYS A 232 -14.74 -20.04 -34.04
C LYS A 232 -15.19 -18.57 -34.07
N PRO A 233 -16.07 -18.17 -35.02
CA PRO A 233 -16.64 -16.83 -35.02
C PRO A 233 -17.22 -16.44 -33.65
N LYS A 234 -17.00 -15.20 -33.23
CA LYS A 234 -17.31 -14.63 -31.90
C LYS A 234 -16.44 -15.10 -30.73
N GLU A 235 -15.70 -16.20 -30.82
CA GLU A 235 -14.99 -16.72 -29.64
C GLU A 235 -13.83 -15.84 -29.18
N GLY A 236 -13.14 -15.15 -30.09
CA GLY A 236 -12.06 -14.23 -29.73
C GLY A 236 -12.55 -13.09 -28.83
N ILE A 237 -13.59 -12.37 -29.26
CA ILE A 237 -14.18 -11.31 -28.44
C ILE A 237 -14.78 -11.87 -27.14
N SER A 238 -15.39 -13.06 -27.22
CA SER A 238 -15.96 -13.74 -26.05
C SER A 238 -14.90 -14.28 -25.09
N LEU A 239 -13.62 -14.24 -25.39
CA LEU A 239 -12.56 -14.56 -24.44
C LEU A 239 -12.00 -13.31 -23.75
N ILE A 240 -12.05 -12.17 -24.45
CA ILE A 240 -11.31 -10.98 -24.05
C ILE A 240 -12.18 -9.84 -23.50
N ASN A 241 -13.50 -9.94 -23.63
CA ASN A 241 -14.41 -8.85 -23.28
C ASN A 241 -15.12 -9.09 -21.94
N GLY A 242 -14.87 -8.23 -20.95
CA GLY A 242 -15.48 -8.31 -19.62
C GLY A 242 -14.64 -7.69 -18.51
N THR A 243 -15.08 -7.79 -17.26
CA THR A 243 -14.49 -7.10 -16.08
C THR A 243 -13.76 -8.07 -15.14
N GLN A 244 -13.25 -9.18 -15.67
CA GLN A 244 -12.78 -10.28 -14.82
C GLN A 244 -11.47 -9.97 -14.08
N LEU A 245 -10.59 -9.11 -14.61
CA LEU A 245 -9.37 -8.78 -13.87
C LEU A 245 -9.72 -7.92 -12.66
N ILE A 246 -10.51 -6.86 -12.83
CA ILE A 246 -10.86 -5.93 -11.74
C ILE A 246 -11.61 -6.67 -10.65
N THR A 247 -12.51 -7.55 -11.06
CA THR A 247 -13.32 -8.36 -10.15
C THR A 247 -12.46 -9.41 -9.44
N SER A 248 -11.56 -10.11 -10.14
CA SER A 248 -10.71 -11.13 -9.50
C SER A 248 -9.78 -10.53 -8.44
N ILE A 249 -9.14 -9.40 -8.74
CA ILE A 249 -8.24 -8.71 -7.82
C ILE A 249 -9.04 -8.03 -6.72
N GLY A 250 -10.23 -7.51 -7.04
CA GLY A 250 -11.19 -6.98 -6.07
C GLY A 250 -11.66 -8.01 -5.06
N CYS A 251 -11.89 -9.27 -5.47
CA CYS A 251 -12.22 -10.37 -4.56
C CYS A 251 -11.09 -10.64 -3.56
N GLU A 252 -9.84 -10.71 -4.05
CA GLU A 252 -8.66 -10.86 -3.19
C GLU A 252 -8.55 -9.71 -2.19
N ALA A 253 -8.66 -8.47 -2.66
CA ALA A 253 -8.60 -7.28 -1.83
C ALA A 253 -9.71 -7.26 -0.77
N LEU A 254 -10.94 -7.64 -1.12
CA LEU A 254 -12.07 -7.69 -0.19
C LEU A 254 -11.86 -8.73 0.92
N GLU A 255 -11.51 -9.97 0.57
CA GLU A 255 -11.27 -11.03 1.56
C GLU A 255 -10.15 -10.65 2.54
N ARG A 256 -9.09 -10.02 2.03
CA ARG A 256 -7.99 -9.51 2.85
C ARG A 256 -8.43 -8.35 3.73
N SER A 257 -9.20 -7.41 3.18
CA SER A 257 -9.71 -6.24 3.90
C SER A 257 -10.59 -6.64 5.08
N GLU A 258 -11.44 -7.65 4.92
CA GLU A 258 -12.23 -8.20 6.03
C GLU A 258 -11.39 -8.89 7.09
N ALA A 259 -10.34 -9.61 6.68
CA ALA A 259 -9.40 -10.19 7.63
C ALA A 259 -8.68 -9.09 8.43
N VAL A 260 -8.24 -8.02 7.77
CA VAL A 260 -7.61 -6.85 8.41
C VAL A 260 -8.59 -6.15 9.37
N ALA A 261 -9.84 -5.96 8.98
CA ALA A 261 -10.85 -5.36 9.86
C ALA A 261 -11.05 -6.15 11.16
N ARG A 262 -11.14 -7.49 11.06
CA ARG A 262 -11.22 -8.37 12.24
C ARG A 262 -9.94 -8.31 13.10
N GLN A 263 -8.77 -8.27 12.47
CA GLN A 263 -7.49 -8.13 13.18
C GLN A 263 -7.35 -6.77 13.88
N ALA A 264 -7.83 -5.70 13.27
CA ALA A 264 -7.80 -4.35 13.83
C ALA A 264 -8.57 -4.28 15.16
N ASP A 265 -9.69 -4.99 15.29
CA ASP A 265 -10.43 -5.10 16.55
C ASP A 265 -9.61 -5.81 17.63
N VAL A 266 -8.92 -6.91 17.28
CA VAL A 266 -8.04 -7.62 18.23
C VAL A 266 -6.90 -6.72 18.68
N ILE A 267 -6.25 -6.01 17.75
CA ILE A 267 -5.17 -5.06 18.06
C ILE A 267 -5.69 -3.92 18.94
N ALA A 268 -6.89 -3.40 18.67
CA ALA A 268 -7.52 -2.35 19.47
C ALA A 268 -7.80 -2.84 20.90
N ALA A 269 -8.30 -4.06 21.07
CA ALA A 269 -8.53 -4.67 22.37
C ALA A 269 -7.23 -4.84 23.16
N LEU A 270 -6.17 -5.35 22.53
CA LEU A 270 -4.84 -5.47 23.15
C LEU A 270 -4.28 -4.10 23.56
N THR A 271 -4.45 -3.08 22.70
CA THR A 271 -4.00 -1.72 23.00
C THR A 271 -4.76 -1.13 24.19
N LEU A 272 -6.07 -1.38 24.28
CA LEU A 272 -6.89 -0.94 25.41
C LEU A 272 -6.40 -1.56 26.72
N GLU A 273 -6.11 -2.86 26.73
CA GLU A 273 -5.58 -3.57 27.90
C GLU A 273 -4.25 -2.95 28.37
N VAL A 274 -3.28 -2.79 27.46
CA VAL A 274 -1.97 -2.21 27.79
C VAL A 274 -2.10 -0.79 28.36
N LEU A 275 -3.01 0.02 27.84
CA LEU A 275 -3.25 1.39 28.29
C LEU A 275 -4.20 1.49 29.50
N LYS A 276 -4.60 0.35 30.07
CA LYS A 276 -5.57 0.26 31.17
C LYS A 276 -6.85 1.06 30.87
N GLY A 277 -7.35 0.93 29.65
CA GLY A 277 -8.57 1.58 29.19
C GLY A 277 -9.83 0.96 29.79
N THR A 278 -10.93 1.72 29.79
CA THR A 278 -12.24 1.25 30.22
C THR A 278 -13.02 0.61 29.08
N SER A 279 -13.50 -0.60 29.32
CA SER A 279 -14.37 -1.34 28.41
C SER A 279 -15.83 -0.90 28.45
N ARG A 280 -16.21 0.00 29.38
CA ARG A 280 -17.59 0.53 29.52
C ARG A 280 -18.09 1.22 28.24
N ALA A 281 -17.17 1.77 27.46
CA ALA A 281 -17.46 2.37 26.15
C ALA A 281 -18.15 1.39 25.18
N PHE A 282 -17.96 0.08 25.40
CA PHE A 282 -18.49 -0.97 24.53
C PHE A 282 -19.81 -1.56 25.02
N ASP A 283 -20.48 -0.97 26.02
CA ASP A 283 -21.76 -1.45 26.55
C ASP A 283 -22.81 -1.58 25.43
N SER A 284 -23.52 -2.71 25.40
CA SER A 284 -24.51 -2.99 24.36
C SER A 284 -25.63 -1.93 24.30
N LYS A 285 -25.98 -1.30 25.42
CA LYS A 285 -26.99 -0.23 25.48
C LYS A 285 -26.57 1.01 24.69
N ILE A 286 -25.29 1.38 24.74
CA ILE A 286 -24.74 2.51 23.97
C ILE A 286 -24.93 2.26 22.48
N HIS A 287 -24.56 1.06 22.02
CA HIS A 287 -24.60 0.73 20.60
C HIS A 287 -26.01 0.37 20.10
N ALA A 288 -26.89 -0.09 20.98
CA ALA A 288 -28.31 -0.23 20.67
C ALA A 288 -29.01 1.13 20.50
N ALA A 289 -28.59 2.16 21.24
CA ALA A 289 -29.12 3.52 21.09
C ALA A 289 -28.73 4.20 19.76
N ARG A 290 -27.67 3.72 19.09
CA ARG A 290 -27.27 4.15 17.73
C ARG A 290 -27.00 2.91 16.85
N PRO A 291 -28.05 2.30 16.27
CA PRO A 291 -28.01 0.90 15.83
C PRO A 291 -27.45 0.69 14.41
N HIS A 292 -26.29 1.25 14.10
CA HIS A 292 -25.56 0.88 12.88
C HIS A 292 -25.05 -0.56 13.01
N LYS A 293 -25.24 -1.38 11.95
CA LYS A 293 -24.98 -2.82 12.00
C LYS A 293 -23.51 -3.12 12.32
N GLY A 294 -22.58 -2.51 11.59
CA GLY A 294 -21.15 -2.67 11.81
C GLY A 294 -20.71 -2.17 13.19
N GLN A 295 -21.26 -1.05 13.66
CA GLN A 295 -20.96 -0.53 15.01
C GLN A 295 -21.37 -1.53 16.11
N ILE A 296 -22.56 -2.14 16.00
CA ILE A 296 -23.01 -3.17 16.94
C ILE A 296 -22.10 -4.40 16.87
N LYS A 297 -21.76 -4.85 15.65
CA LYS A 297 -20.86 -6.01 15.43
C LYS A 297 -19.50 -5.80 16.07
N VAL A 298 -18.83 -4.67 15.82
CA VAL A 298 -17.52 -4.36 16.40
C VAL A 298 -17.61 -4.28 17.93
N ALA A 299 -18.60 -3.57 18.48
CA ALA A 299 -18.76 -3.49 19.93
C ALA A 299 -18.96 -4.87 20.57
N HIS A 300 -19.72 -5.75 19.91
CA HIS A 300 -19.87 -7.13 20.35
C HIS A 300 -18.54 -7.89 20.33
N ARG A 301 -17.74 -7.77 19.25
CA ARG A 301 -16.40 -8.39 19.16
C ARG A 301 -15.47 -7.86 20.26
N MET A 302 -15.42 -6.54 20.47
CA MET A 302 -14.62 -5.91 21.53
C MET A 302 -15.01 -6.43 22.92
N ARG A 303 -16.31 -6.52 23.24
CA ARG A 303 -16.76 -7.13 24.50
C ARG A 303 -16.38 -8.60 24.60
N GLY A 304 -16.54 -9.38 23.54
CA GLY A 304 -16.16 -10.81 23.53
C GLY A 304 -14.67 -11.03 23.76
N LEU A 305 -13.81 -10.12 23.28
CA LEU A 305 -12.37 -10.15 23.49
C LEU A 305 -11.96 -9.72 24.92
N LEU A 306 -12.62 -8.69 25.48
CA LEU A 306 -12.22 -8.06 26.75
C LEU A 306 -12.94 -8.61 27.99
N HIS A 307 -14.12 -9.22 27.81
CA HIS A 307 -14.97 -9.74 28.89
C HIS A 307 -15.31 -11.20 28.66
N SER A 308 -14.32 -12.00 28.26
CA SER A 308 -14.48 -13.45 28.21
C SER A 308 -14.73 -13.99 29.63
N GLU A 309 -15.87 -14.65 29.84
CA GLU A 309 -16.17 -15.32 31.12
C GLU A 309 -15.20 -16.47 31.39
N THR A 310 -14.66 -17.09 30.34
CA THR A 310 -13.69 -18.19 30.43
C THR A 310 -12.27 -17.69 30.72
N TYR A 311 -11.92 -16.50 30.21
CA TYR A 311 -10.58 -15.92 30.29
C TYR A 311 -10.67 -14.43 30.64
N SER A 312 -11.06 -14.12 31.86
CA SER A 312 -11.18 -12.73 32.34
C SER A 312 -9.82 -12.04 32.39
N SER A 313 -9.74 -10.78 31.95
CA SER A 313 -8.51 -9.99 32.03
C SER A 313 -8.26 -9.47 33.45
N GLU A 314 -7.16 -9.92 34.07
CA GLU A 314 -6.67 -9.39 35.34
C GLU A 314 -6.31 -7.91 35.25
N VAL A 315 -5.86 -7.45 34.08
CA VAL A 315 -5.53 -6.04 33.84
C VAL A 315 -6.81 -5.21 33.89
N SER A 316 -7.83 -5.55 33.11
CA SER A 316 -9.15 -4.90 33.13
C SER A 316 -9.77 -4.85 34.53
N GLU A 317 -9.71 -5.95 35.30
CA GLU A 317 -10.20 -5.97 36.69
C GLU A 317 -9.36 -5.07 37.63
N SER A 318 -8.03 -4.98 37.44
CA SER A 318 -7.13 -4.19 38.30
C SER A 318 -7.45 -2.69 38.32
N HIS A 319 -8.09 -2.16 37.28
CA HIS A 319 -8.47 -0.74 37.17
C HIS A 319 -9.96 -0.53 36.95
N ARG A 320 -10.80 -1.53 37.24
CA ARG A 320 -12.26 -1.48 37.08
C ARG A 320 -12.91 -0.29 37.79
N PHE A 321 -12.38 0.10 38.95
CA PHE A 321 -12.83 1.24 39.75
C PHE A 321 -11.84 2.42 39.75
N CYS A 322 -11.02 2.55 38.71
CA CYS A 322 -10.08 3.67 38.62
C CYS A 322 -10.81 5.01 38.40
N ASN A 323 -10.12 6.12 38.72
CA ASN A 323 -10.67 7.47 38.60
C ASN A 323 -10.80 7.96 37.14
N ARG A 324 -10.52 7.11 36.14
CA ARG A 324 -10.56 7.50 34.72
C ARG A 324 -12.00 7.64 34.25
N VAL A 325 -12.40 8.88 33.93
CA VAL A 325 -13.76 9.21 33.51
C VAL A 325 -14.03 8.80 32.05
N GLN A 326 -13.06 9.01 31.16
CA GLN A 326 -13.15 8.66 29.74
C GLN A 326 -11.78 8.30 29.17
N ASP A 327 -11.76 7.37 28.21
CA ASP A 327 -10.60 7.17 27.33
C ASP A 327 -10.66 8.09 26.12
N ALA A 328 -9.50 8.23 25.48
CA ALA A 328 -9.34 8.87 24.19
C ALA A 328 -10.18 8.20 23.09
N TYR A 329 -10.47 8.98 22.04
CA TYR A 329 -11.37 8.55 20.96
C TYR A 329 -10.84 7.33 20.21
N THR A 330 -9.53 7.17 20.07
CA THR A 330 -8.92 6.04 19.34
C THR A 330 -9.11 4.69 20.04
N LEU A 331 -9.51 4.73 21.32
CA LEU A 331 -9.94 3.57 22.11
C LEU A 331 -11.47 3.52 22.22
N ARG A 332 -12.06 4.61 22.73
CA ARG A 332 -13.49 4.69 23.06
C ARG A 332 -14.41 4.68 21.85
N CYS A 333 -14.00 5.29 20.73
CA CYS A 333 -14.77 5.38 19.50
C CYS A 333 -14.47 4.24 18.52
N CYS A 334 -13.76 3.19 18.94
CA CYS A 334 -13.39 2.07 18.09
C CYS A 334 -14.61 1.42 17.40
N PRO A 335 -15.73 1.10 18.09
CA PRO A 335 -16.91 0.57 17.41
C PRO A 335 -17.51 1.48 16.35
N GLN A 336 -17.48 2.80 16.56
CA GLN A 336 -18.05 3.78 15.63
C GLN A 336 -17.22 3.86 14.35
N VAL A 337 -15.89 3.90 14.48
CA VAL A 337 -14.98 4.04 13.34
C VAL A 337 -14.77 2.71 12.62
N HIS A 338 -14.44 1.62 13.34
CA HIS A 338 -14.31 0.31 12.70
C HIS A 338 -15.67 -0.21 12.19
N GLY A 339 -16.77 0.20 12.82
CA GLY A 339 -18.11 -0.21 12.42
C GLY A 339 -18.52 0.26 11.03
N ILE A 340 -18.22 1.51 10.66
CA ILE A 340 -18.49 1.99 9.29
C ILE A 340 -17.59 1.30 8.26
N VAL A 341 -16.40 0.82 8.66
CA VAL A 341 -15.54 -0.01 7.80
C VAL A 341 -16.21 -1.35 7.53
N ASP A 342 -16.70 -2.06 8.57
CA ASP A 342 -17.46 -3.31 8.42
C ASP A 342 -18.69 -3.13 7.51
N ASP A 343 -19.46 -2.04 7.69
CA ASP A 343 -20.63 -1.75 6.86
C ASP A 343 -20.23 -1.44 5.40
N THR A 344 -19.10 -0.77 5.17
CA THR A 344 -18.58 -0.49 3.83
C THR A 344 -18.10 -1.76 3.14
N LEU A 345 -17.41 -2.66 3.85
CA LEU A 345 -16.96 -3.94 3.29
C LEU A 345 -18.15 -4.82 2.89
N GLU A 346 -19.24 -4.83 3.66
CA GLU A 346 -20.48 -5.54 3.29
C GLU A 346 -21.12 -4.95 2.01
N PHE A 347 -21.13 -3.62 1.89
CA PHE A 347 -21.58 -2.95 0.66
C PHE A 347 -20.72 -3.36 -0.55
N VAL A 348 -19.40 -3.34 -0.40
CA VAL A 348 -18.45 -3.76 -1.45
C VAL A 348 -18.63 -5.22 -1.81
N ARG A 349 -18.80 -6.10 -0.81
CA ARG A 349 -19.10 -7.52 -1.01
C ARG A 349 -20.35 -7.73 -1.85
N THR A 350 -21.39 -6.94 -1.64
CA THR A 350 -22.62 -7.01 -2.44
C THR A 350 -22.34 -6.71 -3.92
N ILE A 351 -21.59 -5.63 -4.21
CA ILE A 351 -21.25 -5.25 -5.58
C ILE A 351 -20.33 -6.28 -6.24
N ILE A 352 -19.24 -6.67 -5.56
CA ILE A 352 -18.26 -7.61 -6.10
C ILE A 352 -18.88 -9.00 -6.32
N SER A 353 -19.72 -9.49 -5.40
CA SER A 353 -20.40 -10.79 -5.58
C SER A 353 -21.39 -10.79 -6.74
N THR A 354 -22.01 -9.64 -7.02
CA THR A 354 -22.87 -9.46 -8.19
C THR A 354 -22.04 -9.46 -9.48
N GLU A 355 -20.96 -8.68 -9.52
CA GLU A 355 -20.06 -8.58 -10.68
C GLU A 355 -19.41 -9.94 -11.01
N LEU A 356 -18.99 -10.70 -9.98
CA LEU A 356 -18.39 -12.03 -10.06
C LEU A 356 -19.28 -13.05 -10.81
N ASN A 357 -20.60 -12.86 -10.77
CA ASN A 357 -21.60 -13.74 -11.36
C ASN A 357 -22.41 -13.05 -12.49
N SER A 358 -21.90 -11.94 -13.02
CA SER A 358 -22.52 -11.18 -14.09
C SER A 358 -22.04 -11.60 -15.47
N ALA A 359 -22.92 -11.48 -16.48
CA ALA A 359 -22.52 -11.60 -17.88
C ALA A 359 -22.01 -10.25 -18.38
N THR A 360 -20.70 -10.15 -18.57
CA THR A 360 -20.02 -8.87 -18.90
C THR A 360 -19.49 -8.83 -20.34
N ASP A 361 -19.89 -9.77 -21.18
CA ASP A 361 -19.46 -9.85 -22.58
C ASP A 361 -20.21 -8.84 -23.47
N ASN A 362 -19.72 -8.62 -24.68
CA ASN A 362 -20.44 -7.90 -25.73
C ASN A 362 -20.01 -8.35 -27.13
N PRO A 363 -20.97 -8.61 -28.05
CA PRO A 363 -22.42 -8.55 -27.83
C PRO A 363 -22.95 -9.74 -27.02
N MET A 364 -24.08 -9.52 -26.38
CA MET A 364 -24.79 -10.50 -25.55
C MET A 364 -25.65 -11.40 -26.42
N VAL A 365 -25.67 -12.70 -26.13
CA VAL A 365 -26.41 -13.73 -26.86
C VAL A 365 -27.61 -14.17 -26.02
N PHE A 366 -28.80 -13.73 -26.39
CA PHE A 366 -30.05 -14.10 -25.74
C PHE A 366 -30.74 -15.23 -26.52
N ALA A 367 -30.26 -16.45 -26.31
CA ALA A 367 -30.71 -17.61 -27.08
C ALA A 367 -32.21 -17.90 -26.96
N ASP A 368 -32.81 -17.63 -25.80
CA ASP A 368 -34.26 -17.76 -25.57
C ASP A 368 -35.09 -16.80 -26.42
N MET A 369 -34.51 -15.64 -26.77
CA MET A 369 -35.16 -14.61 -27.58
C MET A 369 -34.71 -14.66 -29.04
N ALA A 370 -33.81 -15.59 -29.40
CA ALA A 370 -33.16 -15.64 -30.71
C ALA A 370 -32.47 -14.32 -31.12
N GLU A 371 -31.92 -13.57 -30.15
CA GLU A 371 -31.36 -12.25 -30.36
C GLU A 371 -29.89 -12.14 -29.93
N ILE A 372 -29.12 -11.31 -30.67
CA ILE A 372 -27.80 -10.84 -30.27
C ILE A 372 -27.86 -9.33 -30.13
N VAL A 373 -27.58 -8.84 -28.92
CA VAL A 373 -27.75 -7.43 -28.56
C VAL A 373 -26.41 -6.84 -28.16
N SER A 374 -26.03 -5.73 -28.79
CA SER A 374 -24.88 -4.94 -28.35
C SER A 374 -25.27 -4.06 -27.17
N GLY A 375 -24.51 -4.15 -26.09
CA GLY A 375 -24.68 -3.37 -24.86
C GLY A 375 -23.33 -2.90 -24.29
N GLY A 376 -23.31 -2.61 -23.00
CA GLY A 376 -22.16 -2.01 -22.30
C GLY A 376 -21.72 -2.74 -21.03
N ASN A 377 -22.11 -4.01 -20.84
CA ASN A 377 -21.82 -4.75 -19.61
C ASN A 377 -20.33 -5.01 -19.33
N PHE A 378 -19.45 -4.73 -20.30
CA PHE A 378 -18.00 -4.77 -20.12
C PHE A 378 -17.44 -3.58 -19.32
N HIS A 379 -18.25 -2.56 -19.04
CA HIS A 379 -17.77 -1.36 -18.35
C HIS A 379 -17.65 -1.59 -16.84
N GLY A 380 -16.43 -1.58 -16.31
CA GLY A 380 -16.11 -1.91 -14.91
C GLY A 380 -16.36 -0.80 -13.89
N GLU A 381 -17.38 0.05 -14.08
CA GLU A 381 -17.60 1.21 -13.16
C GLU A 381 -18.04 0.73 -11.77
N TYR A 382 -18.93 -0.28 -11.70
CA TYR A 382 -19.40 -0.85 -10.44
C TYR A 382 -18.26 -1.38 -9.55
N PRO A 383 -17.42 -2.32 -10.02
CA PRO A 383 -16.30 -2.79 -9.21
C PRO A 383 -15.29 -1.66 -8.95
N ALA A 384 -15.04 -0.75 -9.90
CA ALA A 384 -14.12 0.37 -9.66
C ALA A 384 -14.57 1.26 -8.49
N LYS A 385 -15.84 1.67 -8.45
CA LYS A 385 -16.37 2.51 -7.37
C LYS A 385 -16.43 1.79 -6.04
N ALA A 386 -16.83 0.52 -6.04
CA ALA A 386 -16.81 -0.28 -4.82
C ALA A 386 -15.39 -0.34 -4.21
N LEU A 387 -14.36 -0.54 -5.04
CA LEU A 387 -12.99 -0.63 -4.59
C LEU A 387 -12.42 0.72 -4.12
N ASP A 388 -12.83 1.85 -4.72
CA ASP A 388 -12.50 3.19 -4.20
C ASP A 388 -13.04 3.38 -2.77
N TYR A 389 -14.30 3.01 -2.53
CA TYR A 389 -14.89 3.08 -1.18
C TYR A 389 -14.21 2.15 -0.18
N MET A 390 -13.83 0.94 -0.62
CA MET A 390 -13.09 0.00 0.20
C MET A 390 -11.73 0.57 0.64
N ALA A 391 -11.00 1.20 -0.27
CA ALA A 391 -9.70 1.79 0.03
C ALA A 391 -9.81 2.89 1.10
N ILE A 392 -10.82 3.77 0.99
CA ILE A 392 -11.12 4.80 1.99
C ILE A 392 -11.47 4.16 3.34
N ALA A 393 -12.31 3.12 3.34
CA ALA A 393 -12.70 2.45 4.58
C ALA A 393 -11.51 1.79 5.29
N ILE A 394 -10.63 1.11 4.55
CA ILE A 394 -9.45 0.47 5.15
C ILE A 394 -8.44 1.49 5.66
N HIS A 395 -8.31 2.64 5.01
CA HIS A 395 -7.47 3.74 5.49
C HIS A 395 -7.86 4.20 6.91
N GLU A 396 -9.16 4.23 7.25
CA GLU A 396 -9.62 4.61 8.60
C GLU A 396 -9.11 3.67 9.70
N LEU A 397 -8.98 2.37 9.41
CA LEU A 397 -8.40 1.41 10.36
C LEU A 397 -6.92 1.71 10.62
N SER A 398 -6.18 2.03 9.56
CA SER A 398 -4.76 2.40 9.65
C SER A 398 -4.58 3.70 10.44
N SER A 399 -5.40 4.72 10.18
CA SER A 399 -5.40 5.99 10.92
C SER A 399 -5.67 5.77 12.41
N MET A 400 -6.70 4.99 12.75
CA MET A 400 -7.01 4.63 14.14
C MET A 400 -5.89 3.83 14.81
N SER A 401 -5.26 2.91 14.09
CA SER A 401 -4.15 2.10 14.60
C SER A 401 -2.90 2.93 14.85
N GLU A 402 -2.55 3.82 13.93
CA GLU A 402 -1.39 4.70 14.05
C GLU A 402 -1.55 5.66 15.23
N ARG A 403 -2.73 6.27 15.42
CA ARG A 403 -3.00 7.10 16.60
C ARG A 403 -3.03 6.30 17.91
N ARG A 404 -3.23 4.97 17.89
CA ARG A 404 -3.04 4.10 19.06
C ARG A 404 -1.56 3.81 19.32
N ILE A 405 -0.75 3.63 18.27
CA ILE A 405 0.71 3.51 18.38
C ILE A 405 1.28 4.77 19.03
N GLU A 406 0.88 5.96 18.57
CA GLU A 406 1.30 7.23 19.15
C GLU A 406 1.08 7.23 20.68
N ARG A 407 -0.08 6.80 21.14
CA ARG A 407 -0.39 6.74 22.59
C ARG A 407 0.41 5.70 23.37
N LEU A 408 0.82 4.61 22.72
CA LEU A 408 1.64 3.58 23.35
C LEU A 408 3.08 4.06 23.54
N VAL A 409 3.60 4.83 22.59
CA VAL A 409 4.99 5.31 22.61
C VAL A 409 5.14 6.68 23.25
N ASN A 410 4.06 7.46 23.28
CA ASN A 410 3.99 8.77 23.88
C ASN A 410 3.01 8.72 25.05
N PRO A 411 3.49 8.44 26.28
CA PRO A 411 2.65 8.57 27.45
C PRO A 411 2.20 10.04 27.52
N GLY A 412 0.94 10.30 27.16
CA GLY A 412 0.37 11.65 27.21
C GLY A 412 0.54 12.31 28.59
N PRO A 413 0.19 13.60 28.72
CA PRO A 413 0.62 14.51 29.81
C PRO A 413 0.05 14.22 31.22
N GLY A 414 -0.24 12.96 31.54
CA GLY A 414 -0.48 12.47 32.90
C GLY A 414 0.78 11.94 33.60
N GLY A 415 1.94 11.95 32.94
CA GLY A 415 3.24 11.95 33.60
C GLY A 415 3.73 13.39 33.70
N ASP A 416 4.02 13.86 34.92
CA ASP A 416 4.40 15.24 35.26
C ASP A 416 5.31 15.93 34.22
N PHE A 417 4.72 16.70 33.31
CA PHE A 417 5.38 17.84 32.68
C PHE A 417 4.93 19.11 33.42
N GLN A 418 5.06 19.10 34.75
CA GLN A 418 5.25 20.36 35.46
C GLN A 418 6.65 20.87 35.10
N ALA A 419 6.69 22.13 34.66
CA ALA A 419 7.87 22.86 34.27
C ALA A 419 9.03 22.68 35.27
N ASN A 420 9.90 21.71 35.01
CA ASN A 420 11.26 21.76 35.52
C ASN A 420 11.95 22.85 34.70
N ASN A 421 12.15 24.02 35.30
CA ASN A 421 12.92 25.15 34.75
C ASN A 421 14.38 24.80 34.36
N ASN A 422 14.78 23.51 34.40
CA ASN A 422 16.12 23.00 34.17
C ASN A 422 16.23 22.06 32.94
N LEU A 423 15.15 21.80 32.18
CA LEU A 423 15.20 20.86 31.03
C LEU A 423 16.21 21.33 29.95
N PHE A 424 16.22 22.62 29.65
CA PHE A 424 17.10 23.21 28.63
C PHE A 424 18.57 23.30 29.04
N ASP A 425 18.87 23.22 30.35
CA ASP A 425 20.26 23.28 30.86
C ASP A 425 21.05 22.01 30.56
N ASN A 426 20.34 20.92 30.23
CA ASN A 426 20.89 19.63 29.90
C ASN A 426 20.73 19.26 28.41
N LEU A 427 20.09 20.14 27.62
CA LEU A 427 19.78 19.90 26.22
C LEU A 427 21.02 20.12 25.33
N ILE A 428 21.35 19.11 24.53
CA ILE A 428 22.24 19.20 23.38
C ILE A 428 21.40 18.90 22.14
N THR A 429 21.43 19.80 21.16
CA THR A 429 20.85 19.56 19.84
C THR A 429 21.96 19.24 18.86
N GLY A 430 21.71 18.36 17.89
CA GLY A 430 22.62 18.18 16.78
C GLY A 430 22.00 17.51 15.57
N ASP A 431 22.58 17.84 14.42
CA ASP A 431 22.08 17.42 13.11
C ASP A 431 23.18 17.50 12.04
N GLU A 432 22.95 16.87 10.90
CA GLU A 432 23.83 16.82 9.75
C GLU A 432 23.43 17.82 8.64
N THR A 433 24.42 18.48 8.05
CA THR A 433 24.18 19.28 6.84
C THR A 433 25.34 19.19 5.87
N TRP A 434 25.04 19.38 4.59
CA TRP A 434 26.03 19.57 3.54
C TRP A 434 26.44 21.04 3.44
N PHE A 435 27.74 21.26 3.26
CA PHE A 435 28.36 22.54 2.90
C PHE A 435 29.10 22.38 1.58
N HIS A 436 29.05 23.39 0.72
CA HIS A 436 29.64 23.36 -0.61
C HIS A 436 30.89 24.25 -0.64
N LEU A 437 31.95 23.80 -1.33
CA LEU A 437 33.17 24.61 -1.52
C LEU A 437 32.89 25.89 -2.32
N ASN A 438 31.84 25.88 -3.14
CA ASN A 438 31.33 27.07 -3.78
C ASN A 438 29.84 27.16 -3.47
N THR A 439 29.47 28.17 -2.68
CA THR A 439 28.07 28.48 -2.39
C THR A 439 27.71 29.71 -3.20
N PRO A 440 27.01 29.56 -4.34
CA PRO A 440 26.68 30.70 -5.19
C PRO A 440 25.73 31.67 -4.48
N GLU A 441 25.85 32.95 -4.78
CA GLU A 441 24.89 33.97 -4.31
C GLU A 441 23.45 33.58 -4.64
N THR A 442 22.52 33.88 -3.74
CA THR A 442 21.10 33.69 -4.03
C THR A 442 20.59 34.79 -4.96
N LYS A 443 19.48 34.53 -5.65
CA LYS A 443 18.79 35.55 -6.48
C LYS A 443 18.49 36.83 -5.69
N ARG A 444 18.29 36.73 -4.37
CA ARG A 444 17.99 37.84 -3.47
C ARG A 444 19.26 38.65 -3.14
N ASP A 445 20.39 37.97 -2.97
CA ASP A 445 21.68 38.59 -2.68
C ASP A 445 22.22 39.38 -3.90
N SER A 446 21.96 38.88 -5.11
CA SER A 446 22.34 39.58 -6.35
C SER A 446 21.32 40.65 -6.81
N MET A 447 20.33 41.03 -5.97
CA MET A 447 19.37 42.10 -6.32
C MET A 447 19.99 43.48 -6.12
N THR A 448 20.00 44.27 -7.19
CA THR A 448 20.37 45.69 -7.15
C THR A 448 19.21 46.54 -7.65
N TRP A 449 18.89 47.61 -6.93
CA TRP A 449 17.89 48.58 -7.39
C TRP A 449 18.42 49.34 -8.60
N LYS A 450 17.69 49.28 -9.72
CA LYS A 450 18.08 49.93 -10.98
C LYS A 450 16.92 50.73 -11.56
N HIS A 451 17.25 51.84 -12.24
CA HIS A 451 16.27 52.64 -12.97
C HIS A 451 15.75 51.87 -14.19
N PRO A 452 14.49 52.05 -14.65
CA PRO A 452 13.90 51.30 -15.78
C PRO A 452 14.70 51.37 -17.10
N SER A 453 15.50 52.42 -17.29
CA SER A 453 16.36 52.61 -18.46
C SER A 453 17.73 51.88 -18.35
N SER A 454 18.00 51.20 -17.24
CA SER A 454 19.29 50.53 -17.04
C SER A 454 19.39 49.28 -17.93
N PRO A 455 20.57 48.99 -18.51
CA PRO A 455 20.76 47.80 -19.34
C PRO A 455 20.49 46.51 -18.55
N VAL A 456 19.82 45.55 -19.20
CA VAL A 456 19.48 44.24 -18.62
C VAL A 456 20.75 43.53 -18.20
N THR A 457 20.87 43.21 -16.91
CA THR A 457 22.07 42.56 -16.38
C THR A 457 22.03 41.08 -16.76
N LYS A 458 23.08 40.58 -17.42
CA LYS A 458 23.18 39.19 -17.82
C LYS A 458 23.24 38.32 -16.55
N LYS A 459 22.18 37.56 -16.26
CA LYS A 459 22.14 36.67 -15.09
C LYS A 459 23.29 35.65 -15.20
N PHE A 460 24.14 35.60 -14.18
CA PHE A 460 25.21 34.61 -14.10
C PHE A 460 24.58 33.20 -14.07
N LYS A 461 25.04 32.29 -14.93
CA LYS A 461 24.63 30.89 -14.85
C LYS A 461 25.41 30.24 -13.71
N VAL A 462 24.68 29.92 -12.64
CA VAL A 462 25.21 29.27 -11.45
C VAL A 462 25.65 27.84 -11.80
N GLN A 463 26.96 27.58 -11.84
CA GLN A 463 27.50 26.22 -11.75
C GLN A 463 27.56 25.84 -10.27
N ARG A 464 26.75 24.87 -9.83
CA ARG A 464 26.90 24.27 -8.51
C ARG A 464 28.20 23.46 -8.50
N SER A 465 29.09 23.73 -7.56
CA SER A 465 30.28 22.89 -7.37
C SER A 465 29.88 21.46 -6.99
N ALA A 466 30.54 20.47 -7.58
CA ALA A 466 30.38 19.05 -7.24
C ALA A 466 31.05 18.70 -5.90
N ALA A 467 31.97 19.55 -5.41
CA ALA A 467 32.70 19.32 -4.16
C ALA A 467 31.91 19.87 -2.96
N LYS A 468 31.68 19.01 -1.97
CA LYS A 468 30.90 19.29 -0.77
C LYS A 468 31.42 18.48 0.41
N VAL A 469 31.29 19.05 1.60
CA VAL A 469 31.66 18.45 2.88
C VAL A 469 30.38 18.26 3.70
N MET A 470 30.20 17.09 4.31
CA MET A 470 29.13 16.86 5.28
C MET A 470 29.69 17.04 6.68
N ALA A 471 28.95 17.76 7.52
CA ALA A 471 29.29 17.90 8.92
C ALA A 471 28.10 17.59 9.81
N THR A 472 28.37 16.94 10.94
CA THR A 472 27.45 16.85 12.08
C THR A 472 27.82 17.92 13.10
N VAL A 473 26.87 18.76 13.48
CA VAL A 473 27.10 19.85 14.44
C VAL A 473 26.27 19.61 15.69
N PHE A 474 26.91 19.53 16.86
CA PHE A 474 26.26 19.47 18.16
C PHE A 474 26.54 20.73 18.97
N TRP A 475 25.50 21.31 19.56
CA TRP A 475 25.57 22.56 20.32
C TRP A 475 24.51 22.62 21.41
N ASP A 476 24.71 23.50 22.38
CA ASP A 476 23.78 23.78 23.48
C ASP A 476 23.63 25.29 23.69
N ALA A 477 22.91 25.71 24.73
CA ALA A 477 22.66 27.12 25.05
C ALA A 477 23.93 27.95 25.33
N LYS A 478 25.12 27.32 25.41
CA LYS A 478 26.42 27.95 25.63
C LYS A 478 27.33 27.91 24.40
N GLY A 479 26.87 27.33 23.28
CA GLY A 479 27.61 27.28 22.02
C GLY A 479 27.96 25.89 21.51
N VAL A 480 28.80 25.84 20.47
CA VAL A 480 29.16 24.61 19.77
C VAL A 480 30.02 23.68 20.63
N ILE A 481 29.54 22.45 20.78
CA ILE A 481 30.22 21.39 21.52
C ILE A 481 31.12 20.62 20.56
N LEU A 482 30.57 20.12 19.45
CA LEU A 482 31.30 19.33 18.45
C LEU A 482 30.90 19.75 17.04
N LEU A 483 31.91 19.99 16.20
CA LEU A 483 31.80 20.01 14.74
C LEU A 483 32.55 18.78 14.24
N ASP A 484 31.82 17.77 13.76
CA ASP A 484 32.39 16.55 13.21
C ASP A 484 32.28 16.54 11.68
N ILE A 485 33.41 16.39 11.00
CA ILE A 485 33.44 16.29 9.53
C ILE A 485 33.37 14.82 9.13
N LEU A 486 32.47 14.50 8.20
CA LEU A 486 32.40 13.18 7.59
C LEU A 486 33.54 13.02 6.58
N PRO A 487 34.44 12.03 6.74
CA PRO A 487 35.50 11.78 5.77
C PRO A 487 34.93 11.42 4.40
N GLN A 488 35.64 11.84 3.34
CA GLN A 488 35.26 11.54 1.97
C GLN A 488 35.11 10.03 1.74
N GLY A 489 34.07 9.63 1.00
CA GLY A 489 33.79 8.22 0.69
C GLY A 489 33.07 7.44 1.81
N GLN A 490 32.76 8.08 2.95
CA GLN A 490 31.93 7.48 4.00
C GLN A 490 30.47 7.97 3.93
N CYS A 491 29.59 7.28 4.64
CA CYS A 491 28.20 7.66 4.85
C CYS A 491 27.86 7.67 6.35
N ILE A 492 26.86 8.47 6.73
CA ILE A 492 26.30 8.42 8.08
C ILE A 492 25.40 7.19 8.16
N ASN A 493 25.96 6.13 8.72
CA ASN A 493 25.22 4.94 9.15
C ASN A 493 25.27 4.85 10.69
N ALA A 494 24.50 3.92 11.28
CA ALA A 494 24.41 3.80 12.73
C ALA A 494 25.77 3.63 13.43
N ALA A 495 26.69 2.87 12.84
CA ALA A 495 28.03 2.65 13.39
C ALA A 495 28.87 3.94 13.35
N ARG A 496 28.84 4.67 12.24
CA ARG A 496 29.48 5.98 12.12
C ARG A 496 28.91 6.97 13.11
N TYR A 497 27.59 7.02 13.24
CA TYR A 497 26.91 7.93 14.17
C TYR A 497 27.28 7.63 15.63
N CYS A 498 27.33 6.37 16.05
CA CYS A 498 27.83 5.99 17.37
C CYS A 498 29.27 6.47 17.62
N SER A 499 30.16 6.38 16.61
CA SER A 499 31.52 6.92 16.70
C SER A 499 31.55 8.45 16.81
N THR A 500 30.59 9.14 16.19
CA THR A 500 30.39 10.58 16.39
C THR A 500 29.90 10.89 17.81
N LEU A 501 28.98 10.09 18.36
CA LEU A 501 28.51 10.24 19.74
C LEU A 501 29.62 9.98 20.78
N ASP A 502 30.54 9.04 20.52
CA ASP A 502 31.73 8.85 21.36
C ASP A 502 32.60 10.12 21.42
N ARG A 503 32.85 10.74 20.26
CA ARG A 503 33.59 12.01 20.18
C ARG A 503 32.81 13.17 20.80
N LEU A 504 31.49 13.19 20.68
CA LEU A 504 30.63 14.16 21.35
C LEU A 504 30.74 14.02 22.86
N LYS A 505 30.70 12.80 23.39
CA LYS A 505 30.86 12.53 24.82
C LYS A 505 32.20 13.03 25.36
N GLU A 506 33.28 12.88 24.60
CA GLU A 506 34.59 13.45 24.93
C GLU A 506 34.59 14.98 24.89
N ALA A 507 33.97 15.57 23.86
CA ALA A 507 33.81 17.01 23.74
C ALA A 507 33.00 17.59 24.91
N ILE A 508 31.93 16.91 25.35
CA ILE A 508 31.14 17.29 26.53
C ILE A 508 32.01 17.28 27.79
N ARG A 509 32.84 16.24 28.01
CA ARG A 509 33.74 16.19 29.18
C ARG A 509 34.65 17.42 29.25
N ARG A 510 35.14 17.89 28.10
CA ARG A 510 36.02 19.05 28.01
C ARG A 510 35.28 20.37 28.12
N LYS A 511 34.22 20.56 27.34
CA LYS A 511 33.56 21.87 27.14
C LYS A 511 32.39 22.11 28.08
N ARG A 512 31.79 21.07 28.66
CA ARG A 512 30.63 21.12 29.56
C ARG A 512 30.85 20.25 30.80
N PRO A 513 31.88 20.54 31.60
CA PRO A 513 32.17 19.75 32.80
C PRO A 513 30.95 19.75 33.73
N GLY A 514 30.49 18.55 34.10
CA GLY A 514 29.29 18.35 34.93
C GLY A 514 28.03 17.95 34.15
N LEU A 515 27.94 18.18 32.84
CA LEU A 515 26.75 17.80 32.06
C LEU A 515 26.52 16.28 32.04
N LEU A 516 27.58 15.48 31.86
CA LEU A 516 27.48 14.02 31.94
C LEU A 516 27.03 13.49 33.32
N ARG A 517 27.19 14.28 34.39
CA ARG A 517 26.71 13.90 35.73
C ARG A 517 25.25 14.29 35.95
N ARG A 518 24.80 15.39 35.34
CA ARG A 518 23.42 15.90 35.43
C ARG A 518 22.44 15.13 34.52
N GLY A 519 22.98 14.37 33.56
CA GLY A 519 22.20 13.73 32.50
C GLY A 519 22.24 14.57 31.23
N VAL A 520 22.35 13.89 30.07
CA VAL A 520 22.30 14.54 28.75
C VAL A 520 20.93 14.27 28.16
N VAL A 521 20.28 15.34 27.72
CA VAL A 521 19.08 15.28 26.87
C VAL A 521 19.52 15.62 25.45
N LEU A 522 19.42 14.67 24.53
CA LEU A 522 19.84 14.82 23.14
C LEU A 522 18.62 15.08 22.26
N GLN A 523 18.67 16.12 21.43
CA GLN A 523 17.74 16.34 20.33
C GLN A 523 18.47 16.11 19.01
N HIS A 524 17.96 15.18 18.21
CA HIS A 524 18.45 14.80 16.89
C HIS A 524 17.26 14.29 16.07
N ASP A 525 17.30 14.33 14.74
CA ASP A 525 16.14 13.89 13.96
C ASP A 525 15.90 12.35 14.03
N ASN A 526 14.82 11.88 13.39
CA ASN A 526 14.48 10.46 13.36
C ASN A 526 15.11 9.70 12.17
N ALA A 527 16.19 10.21 11.57
CA ALA A 527 16.86 9.52 10.48
C ALA A 527 17.27 8.10 10.88
N THR A 528 17.32 7.18 9.90
CA THR A 528 17.63 5.76 10.13
C THR A 528 18.87 5.51 11.00
N PRO A 529 19.99 6.25 10.86
CA PRO A 529 21.15 6.10 11.75
C PRO A 529 20.87 6.46 13.23
N HIS A 530 19.98 7.40 13.50
CA HIS A 530 19.66 7.91 14.84
C HIS A 530 18.69 6.97 15.58
N SER A 531 17.73 6.41 14.86
CA SER A 531 16.73 5.48 15.38
C SER A 531 17.16 4.01 15.36
N ALA A 532 18.29 3.67 14.73
CA ALA A 532 18.79 2.29 14.68
C ALA A 532 19.06 1.70 16.08
N ASN A 533 18.79 0.40 16.23
CA ASN A 533 19.03 -0.35 17.47
C ASN A 533 20.42 -0.15 18.06
N LEU A 534 21.45 -0.08 17.21
CA LEU A 534 22.83 0.15 17.65
C LEU A 534 23.00 1.49 18.37
N THR A 535 22.38 2.56 17.84
CA THR A 535 22.40 3.90 18.43
C THR A 535 21.57 3.95 19.71
N GLN A 536 20.38 3.32 19.72
CA GLN A 536 19.54 3.24 20.92
C GLN A 536 20.25 2.50 22.07
N GLN A 537 20.96 1.41 21.77
CA GLN A 537 21.79 0.71 22.74
C GLN A 537 22.96 1.58 23.25
N TRP A 538 23.59 2.37 22.37
CA TRP A 538 24.65 3.30 22.76
C TRP A 538 24.13 4.37 23.73
N LEU A 539 22.98 4.99 23.43
CA LEU A 539 22.36 6.02 24.26
C LEU A 539 21.96 5.47 25.63
N GLN A 540 21.32 4.29 25.63
CA GLN A 540 20.96 3.59 26.87
C GLN A 540 22.18 3.25 27.72
N ARG A 541 23.26 2.75 27.10
CA ARG A 541 24.52 2.41 27.79
C ARG A 541 25.12 3.59 28.56
N TYR A 542 24.94 4.81 28.06
CA TYR A 542 25.48 6.02 28.68
C TYR A 542 24.45 6.89 29.39
N GLY A 543 23.19 6.43 29.47
CA GLY A 543 22.11 7.13 30.17
C GLY A 543 21.78 8.49 29.55
N TRP A 544 21.81 8.58 28.22
CA TRP A 544 21.39 9.79 27.51
C TRP A 544 19.93 9.63 27.11
N GLU A 545 19.13 10.64 27.44
CA GLU A 545 17.72 10.70 27.07
C GLU A 545 17.59 11.39 25.71
N ILE A 546 16.61 10.97 24.91
CA ILE A 546 16.25 11.69 23.69
C ILE A 546 15.13 12.67 24.05
N LEU A 547 15.24 13.93 23.63
CA LEU A 547 14.14 14.89 23.74
C LEU A 547 12.99 14.36 22.88
N PRO A 548 11.82 14.01 23.44
CA PRO A 548 10.72 13.44 22.66
C PRO A 548 10.24 14.47 21.65
N HIS A 549 10.21 14.17 20.35
CA HIS A 549 9.64 15.03 19.30
C HIS A 549 9.00 14.25 18.15
N PRO A 550 8.07 14.86 17.39
CA PRO A 550 7.49 14.25 16.19
C PRO A 550 8.55 13.84 15.16
N ALA A 551 8.23 12.85 14.33
CA ALA A 551 9.09 12.44 13.23
C ALA A 551 9.16 13.53 12.14
N HIS A 552 10.38 13.97 11.82
CA HIS A 552 10.67 14.98 10.79
C HIS A 552 9.91 16.31 10.94
N SER A 553 10.15 17.00 12.05
CA SER A 553 9.70 18.38 12.26
C SER A 553 10.90 19.34 12.25
N PRO A 554 11.38 19.82 11.08
CA PRO A 554 12.42 20.86 11.01
C PRO A 554 12.08 22.10 11.84
N ASP A 555 10.78 22.36 12.06
CA ASP A 555 10.29 23.43 12.94
C ASP A 555 10.60 23.25 14.44
N LEU A 556 11.02 22.05 14.85
CA LEU A 556 11.33 21.70 16.23
C LEU A 556 12.80 21.26 16.41
N ALA A 557 13.62 21.36 15.36
CA ALA A 557 15.06 21.13 15.43
C ALA A 557 15.79 22.48 15.44
N PRO A 558 16.40 22.92 16.57
CA PRO A 558 17.10 24.20 16.62
C PRO A 558 18.21 24.33 15.57
N SER A 559 18.88 23.22 15.22
CA SER A 559 19.86 23.20 14.13
C SER A 559 19.26 23.66 12.80
N ASP A 560 18.03 23.25 12.47
CA ASP A 560 17.35 23.61 11.24
C ASP A 560 16.81 25.04 11.27
N PHE A 561 15.96 25.36 12.24
CA PHE A 561 15.24 26.63 12.25
C PHE A 561 16.08 27.84 12.70
N HIS A 562 17.20 27.61 13.41
CA HIS A 562 18.00 28.70 13.99
C HIS A 562 19.43 28.73 13.46
N LEU A 563 20.12 27.59 13.34
CA LEU A 563 21.56 27.58 13.06
C LEU A 563 21.90 27.52 11.56
N PHE A 564 21.49 26.45 10.87
CA PHE A 564 21.98 26.13 9.53
C PHE A 564 21.52 27.12 8.47
N GLY A 565 20.31 27.68 8.60
CA GLY A 565 19.83 28.71 7.69
C GLY A 565 20.64 30.02 7.75
N LEU A 566 21.19 30.37 8.91
CA LEU A 566 22.07 31.54 9.06
C LEU A 566 23.49 31.24 8.55
N LEU A 567 24.03 30.08 8.89
CA LEU A 567 25.33 29.64 8.40
C LEU A 567 25.38 29.56 6.87
N LYS A 568 24.37 28.96 6.24
CA LYS A 568 24.28 28.87 4.77
C LYS A 568 24.18 30.25 4.10
N ARG A 569 23.58 31.24 4.78
CA ARG A 569 23.56 32.63 4.31
C ARG A 569 24.92 33.30 4.43
N HIS A 570 25.64 33.08 5.53
CA HIS A 570 27.01 33.57 5.72
C HIS A 570 27.96 33.06 4.63
N LEU A 571 27.86 31.77 4.30
CA LEU A 571 28.67 31.16 3.24
C LEU A 571 28.24 31.59 1.82
N GLY A 572 27.09 32.26 1.67
CA GLY A 572 26.56 32.68 0.38
C GLY A 572 27.50 33.65 -0.34
N GLY A 573 27.87 33.32 -1.58
CA GLY A 573 28.82 34.08 -2.39
C GLY A 573 30.29 33.75 -2.14
N MET A 574 30.60 32.87 -1.17
CA MET A 574 31.98 32.46 -0.88
C MET A 574 32.41 31.26 -1.73
N ALA A 575 33.69 31.24 -2.10
CA ALA A 575 34.34 30.14 -2.78
C ALA A 575 35.66 29.78 -2.07
N PHE A 576 35.86 28.49 -1.84
CA PHE A 576 37.00 27.92 -1.13
C PHE A 576 37.80 27.03 -2.08
N GLU A 577 39.14 27.12 -2.01
CA GLU A 577 40.02 26.32 -2.85
C GLU A 577 40.12 24.87 -2.35
N THR A 578 40.09 24.67 -1.03
CA THR A 578 40.18 23.36 -0.38
C THR A 578 39.06 23.09 0.64
N GLU A 579 38.87 21.83 1.01
CA GLU A 579 37.97 21.46 2.11
C GLU A 579 38.42 22.06 3.44
N ASP A 580 39.73 22.18 3.67
CA ASP A 580 40.31 22.75 4.89
C ASP A 580 40.01 24.25 5.04
N ASP A 581 40.00 24.99 3.93
CA ASP A 581 39.62 26.41 3.93
C ASP A 581 38.14 26.58 4.35
N LEU A 582 37.26 25.75 3.79
CA LEU A 582 35.85 25.74 4.17
C LEU A 582 35.68 25.36 5.65
N ILE A 583 36.35 24.31 6.12
CA ILE A 583 36.28 23.86 7.52
C ILE A 583 36.81 24.96 8.47
N SER A 584 37.86 25.66 8.07
CA SER A 584 38.42 26.78 8.82
C SER A 584 37.43 27.94 8.92
N GLU A 585 36.73 28.26 7.83
CA GLU A 585 35.69 29.29 7.84
C GLU A 585 34.47 28.89 8.64
N LEU A 586 34.04 27.62 8.59
CA LEU A 586 32.97 27.12 9.46
C LEU A 586 33.33 27.33 10.94
N ARG A 587 34.56 26.98 11.34
CA ARG A 587 35.05 27.19 12.71
C ARG A 587 35.09 28.66 13.08
N ASN A 588 35.64 29.50 12.21
CA ASN A 588 35.69 30.95 12.41
C ASN A 588 34.29 31.54 12.60
N TRP A 589 33.31 31.13 11.80
CA TRP A 589 31.93 31.58 11.96
C TRP A 589 31.35 31.18 13.32
N PHE A 590 31.50 29.91 13.71
CA PHE A 590 31.01 29.43 15.01
C PHE A 590 31.70 30.13 16.20
N ASP A 591 33.00 30.41 16.10
CA ASP A 591 33.77 31.08 17.16
C ASP A 591 33.38 32.57 17.33
N ASN A 592 32.80 33.19 16.29
CA ASN A 592 32.31 34.57 16.33
C ASN A 592 30.85 34.71 16.81
N LEU A 593 30.13 33.60 17.02
CA LEU A 593 28.78 33.64 17.59
C LEU A 593 28.85 33.78 19.11
N ASP A 594 28.08 34.74 19.64
CA ASP A 594 27.98 34.92 21.09
C ASP A 594 27.07 33.88 21.77
N VAL A 595 27.16 33.80 23.09
CA VAL A 595 26.36 32.86 23.90
C VAL A 595 24.86 33.15 23.81
N ASP A 596 24.47 34.41 23.64
CA ASP A 596 23.07 34.81 23.59
C ASP A 596 22.40 34.28 22.31
N PHE A 597 23.12 34.23 21.19
CA PHE A 597 22.69 33.58 19.95
C PHE A 597 22.25 32.14 20.19
N PHE A 598 23.07 31.35 20.87
CA PHE A 598 22.76 29.94 21.13
C PHE A 598 21.64 29.78 22.18
N ARG A 599 21.63 30.63 23.20
CA ARG A 599 20.55 30.64 24.21
C ARG A 599 19.19 30.95 23.57
N VAL A 600 19.13 31.91 22.66
CA VAL A 600 17.90 32.24 21.91
C VAL A 600 17.43 31.04 21.10
N GLY A 601 18.33 30.35 20.40
CA GLY A 601 17.98 29.17 19.61
C GLY A 601 17.37 28.04 20.45
N ILE A 602 18.00 27.71 21.59
CA ILE A 602 17.49 26.68 22.51
C ILE A 602 16.16 27.10 23.14
N ASN A 603 16.06 28.32 23.66
CA ASN A 603 14.85 28.78 24.34
C ASN A 603 13.66 28.97 23.39
N SER A 604 13.91 29.25 22.12
CA SER A 604 12.86 29.35 21.09
C SER A 604 12.11 28.03 20.91
N LEU A 605 12.73 26.90 21.25
CA LEU A 605 12.11 25.57 21.14
C LEU A 605 10.80 25.49 21.92
N LEU A 606 10.72 26.04 23.14
CA LEU A 606 9.48 26.04 23.94
C LEU A 606 8.34 26.75 23.23
N SER A 607 8.61 27.94 22.70
CA SER A 607 7.59 28.75 22.01
C SER A 607 7.17 28.11 20.67
N ARG A 608 8.10 27.48 19.95
CA ARG A 608 7.80 26.76 18.70
C ARG A 608 7.02 25.47 18.98
N TRP A 609 7.35 24.78 20.07
CA TRP A 609 6.60 23.62 20.54
C TRP A 609 5.14 23.96 20.81
N GLN A 610 4.91 25.04 21.55
CA GLN A 610 3.56 25.51 21.84
C GLN A 610 2.81 25.87 20.55
N LYS A 611 3.46 26.59 19.62
CA LYS A 611 2.86 26.89 18.31
C LYS A 611 2.51 25.65 17.51
N CYS A 612 3.38 24.63 17.50
CA CYS A 612 3.11 23.35 16.82
C CYS A 612 1.89 22.64 17.44
N ILE A 613 1.76 22.64 18.77
CA ILE A 613 0.56 22.13 19.47
C ILE A 613 -0.69 22.92 19.07
N ASP A 614 -0.60 24.26 19.10
CA ASP A 614 -1.71 25.16 18.77
C ASP A 614 -2.15 25.00 17.30
N LEU A 615 -1.23 24.63 16.41
CA LEU A 615 -1.48 24.32 15.00
C LEU A 615 -1.85 22.84 14.75
N HIS A 616 -2.16 22.08 15.81
CA HIS A 616 -2.52 20.66 15.71
C HIS A 616 -1.48 19.79 14.96
N GLY A 617 -0.20 20.15 15.04
CA GLY A 617 0.90 19.45 14.38
C GLY A 617 1.24 19.92 12.97
N ASP A 618 0.64 21.01 12.47
CA ASP A 618 1.04 21.66 11.20
C ASP A 618 2.36 22.46 11.36
N TYR A 619 3.05 22.72 10.25
CA TYR A 619 4.34 23.43 10.23
C TYR A 619 4.20 24.88 10.72
N VAL A 620 5.17 25.33 11.54
CA VAL A 620 5.23 26.66 12.16
C VAL A 620 5.65 27.72 11.14
N GLU A 621 6.59 27.40 10.24
CA GLU A 621 6.98 28.26 9.12
C GLU A 621 6.38 27.72 7.81
N LYS A 622 5.38 28.44 7.27
CA LYS A 622 4.84 28.22 5.91
C LYS A 622 5.50 29.13 4.89
#